data_AF-A0AAV7YAN2-F1
#
_entry.id   AF-A0AAV7YAN2-F1
#
_cell.length_a   1.000
_cell.length_b   1.000
_cell.length_c   1.000
_cell.angle_alpha   90.00
_cell.angle_beta   90.00
_cell.angle_gamma   90.00
#
_symmetry.space_group_name_H-M   'P 1'
#
loop_
_entity.id
_entity.type
_entity.pdbx_description
1 polymer ?
#
loop_
_entity_poly.entity_id
_entity_poly.type
_entity_poly.pdbx_seq_one_letter_code
_entity_poly.pdbx_strand_id
1 'polypeptide(L)' 'MPKEVKHIKEFMKLSKKEDMKYVVVKKLGENGRKFKLRGSKYLYTFKIYDEDKAKKLQDGLPIELEKRGPLFKK' A
#
# COMPACT_ATOMS: atom_id res chain seq x y z
N MET A 1 -10.14 11.55 6.56
CA MET A 1 -9.50 12.10 5.33
C MET A 1 -8.36 11.20 4.89
N PRO A 2 -8.21 10.93 3.58
CA PRO A 2 -7.06 10.18 3.05
C PRO A 2 -5.76 11.01 3.12
N LYS A 3 -4.62 10.35 3.29
CA LYS A 3 -3.29 10.96 3.31
C LYS A 3 -2.40 10.36 2.23
N GLU A 4 -1.64 11.19 1.53
CA GLU A 4 -0.65 10.74 0.55
C GLU A 4 0.74 10.69 1.17
N VAL A 5 1.45 9.59 0.93
CA VAL A 5 2.84 9.39 1.34
C VAL A 5 3.70 9.50 0.09
N LYS A 6 4.71 10.36 0.11
CA LYS A 6 5.58 10.62 -1.07
C LYS A 6 6.85 9.77 -1.06
N HIS A 7 7.33 9.37 0.11
CA HIS A 7 8.62 8.70 0.25
C HIS A 7 8.46 7.23 0.65
N ILE A 8 9.24 6.35 0.00
CA ILE A 8 9.21 4.91 0.25
C ILE A 8 9.61 4.54 1.69
N LYS A 9 10.60 5.25 2.27
CA LYS A 9 11.07 5.00 3.65
C LYS A 9 9.96 5.25 4.67
N GLU A 10 9.17 6.31 4.48
CA GLU A 10 8.04 6.64 5.33
C GLU A 10 6.93 5.58 5.18
N PHE A 11 6.65 5.14 3.95
CA PHE A 11 5.69 4.07 3.69
C PHE A 11 6.07 2.76 4.41
N MET A 12 7.35 2.37 4.37
CA MET A 12 7.81 1.15 5.08
C MET A 12 7.79 1.29 6.61
N LYS A 13 7.97 2.51 7.15
CA LYS A 13 7.76 2.75 8.58
C LYS A 13 6.29 2.61 8.94
N LEU A 14 5.38 3.12 8.10
CA LEU A 14 3.95 2.99 8.33
C LEU A 14 3.50 1.54 8.25
N SER A 15 3.95 0.77 7.25
CA SER A 15 3.55 -0.64 7.08
C SER A 15 3.97 -1.55 8.24
N LYS A 16 4.95 -1.14 9.05
CA LYS A 16 5.41 -1.90 10.23
C LYS A 16 4.68 -1.50 11.52
N LYS A 17 3.81 -0.49 11.50
CA LYS A 17 3.07 -0.09 12.69
C LYS A 17 1.92 -1.06 12.97
N GLU A 18 1.74 -1.40 14.23
CA GLU A 18 0.66 -2.25 14.76
C GLU A 18 -0.76 -1.73 14.41
N ASP A 19 -0.93 -0.41 14.28
CA ASP A 19 -2.22 0.22 13.98
C ASP A 19 -2.67 0.04 12.51
N MET A 20 -1.83 -0.57 11.68
CA MET A 20 -2.15 -0.84 10.27
C MET A 20 -2.83 -2.19 10.12
N LYS A 21 -4.01 -2.17 9.50
CA LYS A 21 -4.90 -3.34 9.43
C LYS A 21 -4.69 -4.16 8.16
N TYR A 22 -4.63 -3.49 7.01
CA TYR A 22 -4.48 -4.17 5.72
C TYR A 22 -3.94 -3.23 4.65
N VAL A 23 -3.43 -3.82 3.58
CA VAL A 23 -2.95 -3.10 2.40
C VAL A 23 -3.71 -3.57 1.17
N VAL A 24 -4.18 -2.60 0.38
CA VAL A 24 -4.80 -2.84 -0.94
C VAL A 24 -3.86 -2.33 -2.00
N VAL A 25 -3.40 -3.23 -2.87
CA VAL A 25 -2.58 -2.88 -4.04
C VAL A 25 -3.51 -2.72 -5.23
N LYS A 26 -3.59 -1.51 -5.79
CA LYS A 26 -4.40 -1.21 -6.98
C LYS A 26 -3.48 -0.84 -8.14
N LYS A 27 -3.78 -1.32 -9.34
CA LYS A 27 -3.13 -0.84 -10.57
C LYS A 27 -3.47 0.64 -10.81
N LEU A 28 -2.49 1.41 -11.26
CA LEU A 28 -2.58 2.83 -11.60
C LEU A 28 -2.06 2.98 -13.04
N GLY A 29 -2.96 2.84 -14.01
CA GLY A 29 -2.59 2.83 -15.43
C GLY A 29 -1.74 1.61 -15.82
N GLU A 30 -1.02 1.71 -16.93
CA GLU A 30 -0.21 0.61 -17.48
C GLU A 30 1.04 0.32 -16.63
N ASN A 31 1.75 1.35 -16.17
CA ASN A 31 3.06 1.17 -15.51
C ASN A 31 3.06 1.47 -14.01
N GLY A 32 1.91 1.82 -13.42
CA GLY A 32 1.84 2.25 -12.03
C GLY A 32 1.10 1.31 -11.09
N ARG A 33 1.48 1.34 -9.81
CA ARG A 33 0.72 0.74 -8.70
C ARG A 33 0.47 1.77 -7.60
N LYS A 34 -0.67 1.65 -6.95
CA LYS A 34 -1.08 2.45 -5.79
C LYS A 34 -1.28 1.51 -4.60
N PHE A 35 -0.42 1.65 -3.61
CA PHE A 35 -0.51 0.95 -2.34
C PHE A 35 -1.37 1.78 -1.40
N LYS A 36 -2.51 1.23 -0.99
CA LYS A 36 -3.44 1.85 -0.05
C LYS A 36 -3.35 1.10 1.28
N LEU A 37 -2.68 1.69 2.25
CA LEU A 37 -2.52 1.14 3.59
C LEU A 37 -3.63 1.68 4.49
N ARG A 38 -4.41 0.79 5.09
CA ARG A 38 -5.49 1.16 6.00
C ARG A 38 -4.99 1.12 7.44
N GLY A 39 -4.89 2.29 8.06
CA GLY A 39 -4.75 2.41 9.52
C GLY A 39 -6.12 2.58 10.21
N SER A 40 -6.12 2.72 11.53
CA SER A 40 -7.35 2.99 12.27
C SER A 40 -7.94 4.37 11.96
N LYS A 41 -7.10 5.40 11.90
CA LYS A 41 -7.56 6.79 11.70
C LYS A 41 -7.54 7.25 10.23
N TYR A 42 -6.55 6.80 9.46
CA TYR A 42 -6.31 7.31 8.11
C TYR A 42 -6.08 6.17 7.11
N LEU A 43 -6.41 6.46 5.84
CA LEU A 43 -5.97 5.66 4.71
C LEU A 43 -4.76 6.36 4.09
N TYR A 44 -3.62 5.69 4.09
CA TYR A 44 -2.38 6.18 3.51
C TYR A 44 -2.24 5.63 2.10
N THR A 45 -1.88 6.49 1.15
CA THR A 45 -1.64 6.07 -0.24
C THR A 45 -0.22 6.36 -0.66
N PHE A 46 0.47 5.36 -1.20
CA PHE A 46 1.75 5.51 -1.87
C PHE A 46 1.58 5.11 -3.35
N LYS A 47 2.04 5.96 -4.26
CA LYS A 47 1.99 5.71 -5.71
C LYS A 47 3.41 5.45 -6.21
N ILE A 48 3.56 4.45 -7.06
CA ILE A 48 4.81 4.15 -7.74
C ILE A 48 4.50 3.88 -9.21
N TYR A 49 5.35 4.38 -10.12
CA TYR A 49 5.17 4.28 -11.58
C TYR A 49 6.17 3.31 -12.22
N ASP A 50 6.86 2.52 -11.40
CA ASP A 50 7.89 1.57 -11.78
C ASP A 50 7.44 0.19 -11.30
N GLU A 51 7.17 -0.72 -12.24
CA GLU A 51 6.59 -2.02 -11.92
C GLU A 51 7.57 -2.94 -11.17
N ASP A 52 8.85 -2.92 -11.51
CA ASP A 52 9.87 -3.74 -10.86
C ASP A 52 10.05 -3.32 -9.40
N LYS A 53 10.11 -2.01 -9.13
CA LYS A 53 10.16 -1.50 -7.76
C LYS A 53 8.86 -1.77 -7.02
N ALA A 54 7.71 -1.72 -7.69
CA ALA A 54 6.43 -2.03 -7.08
C ALA A 54 6.34 -3.50 -6.66
N LYS A 55 6.87 -4.42 -7.48
CA LYS A 55 6.92 -5.85 -7.17
C LYS A 55 7.81 -6.11 -5.95
N LYS A 56 9.02 -5.56 -5.93
CA LYS A 56 9.93 -5.63 -4.77
C LYS A 56 9.30 -5.06 -3.49
N LEU A 57 8.58 -3.94 -3.61
CA LEU A 57 7.88 -3.35 -2.47
C LEU A 57 6.76 -4.27 -1.98
N GLN A 58 6.01 -4.89 -2.89
CA GLN A 58 4.94 -5.82 -2.54
C GLN A 58 5.45 -7.10 -1.84
N ASP A 59 6.66 -7.54 -2.19
CA ASP A 59 7.35 -8.67 -1.56
C ASP A 59 7.92 -8.28 -0.18
N GLY A 60 8.38 -7.03 -0.02
CA GLY A 60 8.93 -6.51 1.24
C GLY A 60 7.89 -6.10 2.29
N LEU A 61 6.59 -6.14 1.96
CA LEU A 61 5.52 -5.85 2.92
C LEU A 61 5.44 -6.97 3.98
N PRO A 62 5.29 -6.63 5.28
CA PRO A 62 5.19 -7.64 6.32
C PRO A 62 3.95 -8.53 6.08
N ILE A 63 4.14 -9.85 6.21
CA ILE A 63 3.13 -10.89 5.92
C ILE A 63 1.87 -10.72 6.78
N GLU A 64 2.03 -10.14 7.97
CA GLU A 64 0.96 -9.88 8.94
C GLU A 64 -0.07 -8.84 8.46
N LEU A 65 0.29 -8.00 7.48
CA LEU A 65 -0.68 -7.14 6.80
C LEU A 65 -1.46 -7.95 5.76
N GLU A 66 -2.73 -8.23 6.06
CA GLU A 66 -3.64 -8.91 5.14
C GLU A 66 -3.66 -8.18 3.77
N LYS A 67 -3.18 -8.87 2.72
CA LYS A 67 -3.23 -8.37 1.35
C LYS A 67 -4.65 -8.54 0.83
N ARG A 68 -5.49 -7.53 1.03
CA ARG A 68 -6.85 -7.56 0.49
C ARG A 68 -6.81 -7.25 -1.00
N GLY A 69 -7.38 -8.15 -1.80
CA GLY A 69 -7.68 -7.90 -3.21
C GLY A 69 -8.61 -6.69 -3.38
N PRO A 70 -8.94 -6.29 -4.63
CA PRO A 70 -9.93 -5.25 -4.84
C PRO A 70 -11.24 -5.67 -4.16
N LEU A 71 -11.54 -5.05 -3.02
CA LEU A 71 -12.88 -5.08 -2.42
C LEU A 71 -13.87 -4.75 -3.56
N PHE A 72 -14.96 -5.49 -3.61
CA PHE A 72 -15.99 -5.55 -4.67
C PHE A 72 -15.72 -6.58 -5.78
N LYS A 73 -15.74 -7.87 -5.41
CA LYS A 73 -16.63 -8.81 -6.10
C LYS A 73 -17.79 -9.08 -5.14
N LYS A 74 -18.93 -8.45 -5.43
CA LYS A 74 -20.24 -8.98 -5.01
C LYS A 74 -20.61 -10.06 -6.01
#